data_AF-A0A2V8VNC2-F1
#
_entry.id   AF-A0A2V8VNC2-F1
#
_cell.length_a   1.000
_cell.length_b   1.000
_cell.length_c   1.000
_cell.angle_alpha   90.00
_cell.angle_beta   90.00
_cell.angle_gamma   90.00
#
_symmetry.space_group_name_H-M   'P 1'
#
loop_
_entity.id
_entity.type
_entity.pdbx_description
1 polymer ?
#
loop_
_entity_poly.entity_id
_entity_poly.type
_entity_poly.pdbx_seq_one_letter_code
_entity_poly.pdbx_strand_id
1 'polypeptide(L)'
;MERLLDEGSVLFNRAQFFEAHEVWEDAWRRALGADEILLHGLIQVAAGFHKLQCGQPSGAASLLAKGDAKLAAIPGGAPVPALPAFRASVEIWTRTAARMAERATVEYDASSIPLLPEPRRGLVERRLLSHVTIEASARRVWDVLADFQSYARWNPFIVRIEGAVRRDERLTVEIRLPGRRGMTFRPTVLIADPDRELRWLGRVLLPGVFDGEHVFTIAPFSAGRVRFSQRETFRGLLIPFMPRSMWNATQQGFEAMNRALKERAERNAH
;
A
#
# COMPACT_ATOMS: atom_id res chain seq x y z
N MET A 1 -10.28 4.19 -6.32
CA MET A 1 -9.79 4.35 -7.70
C MET A 1 -8.43 3.70 -7.85
N GLU A 2 -7.40 4.24 -7.20
CA GLU A 2 -6.00 3.78 -7.27
C GLU A 2 -5.82 2.26 -7.04
N ARG A 3 -6.44 1.70 -5.99
CA ARG A 3 -6.39 0.25 -5.71
C ARG A 3 -6.92 -0.64 -6.86
N LEU A 4 -8.00 -0.23 -7.54
CA LEU A 4 -8.60 -1.03 -8.63
C LEU A 4 -7.81 -0.87 -9.94
N LEU A 5 -7.22 0.31 -10.17
CA LEU A 5 -6.30 0.54 -11.27
C LEU A 5 -5.06 -0.37 -11.14
N ASP A 6 -4.51 -0.49 -9.94
CA ASP A 6 -3.36 -1.33 -9.62
C ASP A 6 -3.66 -2.82 -9.78
N GLU A 7 -4.80 -3.27 -9.27
CA GLU A 7 -5.25 -4.66 -9.35
C GLU A 7 -5.43 -5.12 -10.80
N GLY A 8 -6.11 -4.32 -11.63
CA GLY A 8 -6.26 -4.62 -13.05
C GLY A 8 -4.92 -4.60 -13.81
N SER A 9 -3.97 -3.74 -13.43
CA SER A 9 -2.63 -3.70 -14.06
C SER A 9 -1.82 -4.97 -13.79
N VAL A 10 -1.94 -5.54 -12.57
CA VAL A 10 -1.31 -6.84 -12.23
C VAL A 10 -1.93 -7.98 -13.03
N LEU A 11 -3.27 -8.01 -13.15
CA LEU A 11 -3.98 -9.02 -13.94
C LEU A 11 -3.59 -8.93 -15.43
N PHE A 12 -3.55 -7.71 -15.97
CA PHE A 12 -3.16 -7.42 -17.34
C PHE A 12 -1.73 -7.92 -17.64
N ASN A 13 -0.76 -7.62 -16.77
CA ASN A 13 0.63 -8.06 -16.94
C ASN A 13 0.82 -9.58 -16.82
N ARG A 14 -0.16 -10.30 -16.25
CA ARG A 14 -0.21 -11.77 -16.22
C ARG A 14 -0.98 -12.38 -17.40
N ALA A 15 -1.33 -11.56 -18.40
CA ALA A 15 -2.18 -11.93 -19.53
C ALA A 15 -3.59 -12.42 -19.15
N GLN A 16 -4.08 -12.03 -17.96
CA GLN A 16 -5.45 -12.26 -17.50
C GLN A 16 -6.34 -11.08 -17.93
N PHE A 17 -6.48 -10.91 -19.26
CA PHE A 17 -7.05 -9.69 -19.83
C PHE A 17 -8.55 -9.55 -19.58
N PHE A 18 -9.31 -10.65 -19.50
CA PHE A 18 -10.73 -10.62 -19.14
C PHE A 18 -10.92 -10.16 -17.69
N GLU A 19 -10.13 -10.69 -16.77
CA GLU A 19 -10.19 -10.33 -15.36
C GLU A 19 -9.75 -8.88 -15.13
N ALA A 20 -8.72 -8.41 -15.85
CA ALA A 20 -8.31 -7.00 -15.82
C ALA A 20 -9.42 -6.08 -16.31
N HIS A 21 -10.13 -6.48 -17.38
CA HIS A 21 -11.31 -5.79 -17.89
C HIS A 21 -12.41 -5.66 -16.84
N GLU A 22 -12.82 -6.77 -16.21
CA GLU A 22 -13.89 -6.77 -15.21
C GLU A 22 -13.57 -5.86 -14.02
N VAL A 23 -12.34 -5.95 -13.48
CA VAL A 23 -11.89 -5.12 -12.35
C VAL A 23 -11.93 -3.64 -12.69
N TRP A 24 -11.51 -3.25 -13.90
CA TRP A 24 -11.54 -1.86 -14.32
C TRP A 24 -12.95 -1.38 -14.68
N GLU A 25 -13.85 -2.22 -15.19
CA GLU A 25 -15.26 -1.84 -15.41
C GLU A 25 -15.93 -1.41 -14.09
N ASP A 26 -15.71 -2.17 -13.02
CA ASP A 26 -16.23 -1.85 -11.69
C ASP A 26 -15.71 -0.52 -11.13
N ALA A 27 -14.47 -0.16 -11.48
CA ALA A 27 -13.87 1.12 -11.16
C ALA A 27 -14.43 2.26 -12.02
N TRP A 28 -14.59 1.99 -13.33
CA TRP A 28 -15.02 2.94 -14.33
C TRP A 28 -16.44 3.44 -14.08
N ARG A 29 -17.37 2.57 -13.65
CA ARG A 29 -18.75 2.96 -13.29
C ARG A 29 -18.84 4.04 -12.22
N ARG A 30 -17.77 4.29 -11.48
CA ARG A 30 -17.68 5.28 -10.38
C ARG A 30 -16.69 6.39 -10.68
N ALA A 31 -16.04 6.37 -11.84
CA ALA A 31 -14.99 7.31 -12.22
C ALA A 31 -15.59 8.59 -12.81
N LEU A 32 -14.85 9.70 -12.70
CA LEU A 32 -15.22 10.99 -13.29
C LEU A 32 -13.97 11.64 -13.90
N GLY A 33 -14.16 12.44 -14.96
CA GLY A 33 -13.09 13.23 -15.54
C GLY A 33 -11.97 12.39 -16.14
N ALA A 34 -10.71 12.73 -15.83
CA ALA A 34 -9.54 12.06 -16.42
C ALA A 34 -9.46 10.56 -16.09
N ASP A 35 -9.88 10.16 -14.88
CA ASP A 35 -9.87 8.76 -14.44
C ASP A 35 -10.88 7.91 -15.23
N GLU A 36 -12.02 8.49 -15.59
CA GLU A 36 -13.03 7.82 -16.41
C GLU A 36 -12.49 7.51 -17.81
N ILE A 37 -11.82 8.49 -18.43
CA ILE A 37 -11.22 8.36 -19.76
C ILE A 37 -10.08 7.34 -19.74
N LEU A 38 -9.23 7.38 -18.71
CA LEU A 38 -8.14 6.44 -18.50
C LEU A 38 -8.65 5.00 -18.42
N LEU A 39 -9.59 4.73 -17.51
CA LEU A 39 -10.11 3.39 -17.29
C LEU A 39 -10.82 2.86 -18.53
N HIS A 40 -11.62 3.69 -19.20
CA HIS A 40 -12.29 3.30 -20.45
C HIS A 40 -11.25 2.93 -21.53
N GLY A 41 -10.14 3.67 -21.64
CA GLY A 41 -9.05 3.31 -22.53
C GLY A 41 -8.43 1.95 -22.20
N LEU A 42 -8.10 1.71 -20.92
CA LEU A 42 -7.49 0.46 -20.45
C LEU A 42 -8.42 -0.76 -20.61
N ILE A 43 -9.71 -0.61 -20.31
CA ILE A 43 -10.74 -1.62 -20.53
C ILE A 43 -10.77 -2.05 -22.00
N GLN A 44 -10.75 -1.10 -22.94
CA GLN A 44 -10.74 -1.39 -24.36
C GLN A 44 -9.45 -2.08 -24.81
N VAL A 45 -8.29 -1.70 -24.27
CA VAL A 45 -7.02 -2.35 -24.57
C VAL A 45 -7.01 -3.80 -24.05
N ALA A 46 -7.48 -4.04 -22.83
CA ALA A 46 -7.63 -5.38 -22.25
C ALA A 46 -8.58 -6.25 -23.08
N ALA A 47 -9.76 -5.74 -23.43
CA ALA A 47 -10.69 -6.44 -24.29
C ALA A 47 -10.09 -6.75 -25.68
N GLY A 48 -9.25 -5.87 -26.22
CA GLY A 48 -8.50 -6.09 -27.45
C GLY A 48 -7.54 -7.28 -27.36
N PHE A 49 -6.73 -7.35 -26.32
CA PHE A 49 -5.81 -8.48 -26.12
C PHE A 49 -6.53 -9.78 -25.75
N HIS A 50 -7.65 -9.72 -25.04
CA HIS A 50 -8.51 -10.89 -24.84
C HIS A 50 -9.06 -11.41 -26.19
N LYS A 51 -9.53 -10.53 -27.08
CA LYS A 51 -9.96 -10.95 -28.42
C LYS A 51 -8.84 -11.62 -29.21
N LEU A 52 -7.61 -11.16 -29.04
CA LEU A 52 -6.45 -11.79 -29.65
C LEU A 52 -6.23 -13.21 -29.10
N GLN A 53 -6.36 -13.42 -27.78
CA GLN A 53 -6.35 -14.76 -27.16
C GLN A 53 -7.47 -15.67 -27.67
N CYS A 54 -8.63 -15.11 -28.01
CA CYS A 54 -9.75 -15.83 -28.62
C CYS A 54 -9.60 -16.06 -30.13
N GLY A 55 -8.46 -15.72 -30.74
CA GLY A 55 -8.25 -15.87 -32.19
C GLY A 55 -9.06 -14.89 -33.05
N GLN A 56 -9.39 -13.71 -32.52
CA GLN A 56 -10.18 -12.68 -33.20
C GLN A 56 -9.35 -11.42 -33.52
N PRO A 57 -8.33 -11.49 -34.41
CA PRO A 57 -7.35 -10.41 -34.63
C PRO A 57 -7.98 -9.13 -35.21
N SER A 58 -9.00 -9.23 -36.06
CA SER A 58 -9.71 -8.05 -36.58
C SER A 58 -10.42 -7.27 -35.46
N GLY A 59 -11.11 -7.99 -34.57
CA GLY A 59 -11.76 -7.39 -33.41
C GLY A 59 -10.75 -6.83 -32.41
N ALA A 60 -9.62 -7.51 -32.22
CA ALA A 60 -8.52 -7.02 -31.40
C ALA A 60 -7.98 -5.68 -31.93
N ALA A 61 -7.65 -5.58 -33.22
CA ALA A 61 -7.15 -4.35 -33.83
C ALA A 61 -8.11 -3.17 -33.64
N SER A 62 -9.42 -3.39 -33.82
CA SER A 62 -10.43 -2.35 -33.61
C SER A 62 -10.48 -1.84 -32.17
N LEU A 63 -10.41 -2.74 -31.18
CA LEU A 63 -10.46 -2.38 -29.77
C LEU A 63 -9.18 -1.70 -29.29
N LEU A 64 -8.01 -2.18 -29.71
CA LEU A 64 -6.72 -1.56 -29.39
C LEU A 64 -6.64 -0.13 -29.93
N ALA A 65 -7.09 0.11 -31.17
CA ALA A 65 -7.14 1.44 -31.76
C ALA A 65 -8.06 2.41 -30.99
N LYS A 66 -9.26 1.94 -30.61
CA LYS A 66 -10.21 2.73 -29.81
C LYS A 66 -9.66 3.04 -28.42
N GLY A 67 -9.02 2.06 -27.79
CA GLY A 67 -8.38 2.19 -26.49
C GLY A 67 -7.26 3.24 -26.53
N ASP A 68 -6.35 3.15 -27.50
CA ASP A 68 -5.27 4.14 -27.63
C ASP A 68 -5.79 5.57 -27.88
N ALA A 69 -6.81 5.72 -28.72
CA ALA A 69 -7.43 7.03 -28.99
C ALA A 69 -8.01 7.68 -27.71
N LYS A 70 -8.58 6.88 -26.80
CA LYS A 70 -9.04 7.39 -25.49
C LYS A 70 -7.88 7.80 -24.60
N LEU A 71 -6.84 6.96 -24.52
CA LEU A 71 -5.65 7.26 -23.72
C LEU A 71 -4.92 8.51 -24.22
N ALA A 72 -5.00 8.81 -25.52
CA ALA A 72 -4.49 10.04 -26.13
C ALA A 72 -5.27 11.30 -25.72
N ALA A 73 -6.56 11.16 -25.42
CA ALA A 73 -7.48 12.28 -25.18
C ALA A 73 -7.56 12.72 -23.71
N ILE A 74 -6.75 12.17 -22.81
CA ILE A 74 -6.76 12.49 -21.37
C ILE A 74 -6.30 13.96 -21.16
N PRO A 75 -7.15 14.83 -20.55
CA PRO A 75 -6.79 16.23 -20.32
C PRO A 75 -5.63 16.40 -19.34
N GLY A 76 -4.67 17.30 -19.64
CA GLY A 76 -3.54 17.61 -18.75
C GLY A 76 -2.37 16.63 -18.80
N GLY A 77 -2.42 15.62 -19.69
CA GLY A 77 -1.42 14.55 -19.75
C GLY A 77 -1.68 13.43 -18.75
N ALA A 78 -0.96 12.32 -18.91
CA ALA A 78 -1.22 11.11 -18.14
C ALA A 78 -0.81 11.26 -16.66
N PRO A 79 -1.68 10.91 -15.69
CA PRO A 79 -1.26 10.72 -14.29
C PRO A 79 -0.35 9.49 -14.12
N VAL A 80 -0.16 8.70 -15.18
CA VAL A 80 0.68 7.50 -15.24
C VAL A 80 1.98 7.84 -16.02
N PRO A 81 3.15 7.93 -15.36
CA PRO A 81 4.41 8.36 -16.01
C PRO A 81 4.89 7.52 -17.19
N ALA A 82 4.38 6.29 -17.35
CA ALA A 82 4.74 5.38 -18.43
C ALA A 82 3.67 5.24 -19.53
N LEU A 83 2.58 6.03 -19.48
CA LEU A 83 1.51 5.92 -20.48
C LEU A 83 1.99 6.17 -21.92
N PRO A 84 2.89 7.12 -22.22
CA PRO A 84 3.39 7.31 -23.59
C PRO A 84 4.09 6.07 -24.16
N ALA A 85 4.91 5.39 -23.36
CA ALA A 85 5.60 4.17 -23.77
C ALA A 85 4.62 3.00 -23.97
N PHE A 86 3.65 2.85 -23.05
CA PHE A 86 2.59 1.84 -23.17
C PHE A 86 1.77 2.05 -24.46
N ARG A 87 1.37 3.29 -24.73
CA ARG A 87 0.63 3.66 -25.95
C ARG A 87 1.39 3.35 -27.23
N ALA A 88 2.69 3.69 -27.29
CA ALA A 88 3.53 3.36 -28.44
C ALA A 88 3.54 1.85 -28.74
N SER A 89 3.57 1.02 -27.69
CA SER A 89 3.47 -0.43 -27.84
C SER A 89 2.07 -0.91 -28.22
N VAL A 90 1.00 -0.31 -27.71
CA VAL A 90 -0.39 -0.60 -28.13
C VAL A 90 -0.59 -0.27 -29.62
N GLU A 91 -0.01 0.82 -30.12
CA GLU A 91 -0.05 1.17 -31.55
C GLU A 91 0.67 0.13 -32.43
N ILE A 92 1.82 -0.38 -31.97
CA ILE A 92 2.52 -1.50 -32.63
C ILE A 92 1.59 -2.72 -32.69
N TRP A 93 0.98 -3.10 -31.57
CA TRP A 93 0.09 -4.26 -31.51
C TRP A 93 -1.20 -4.10 -32.30
N THR A 94 -1.72 -2.88 -32.43
CA THR A 94 -2.84 -2.57 -33.31
C THR A 94 -2.50 -2.93 -34.76
N ARG A 95 -1.32 -2.52 -35.24
CA ARG A 95 -0.83 -2.87 -36.58
C ARG A 95 -0.53 -4.36 -36.73
N THR A 96 0.03 -4.99 -35.70
CA THR A 96 0.28 -6.44 -35.69
C THR A 96 -1.02 -7.23 -35.83
N ALA A 97 -2.03 -6.91 -35.02
CA ALA A 97 -3.34 -7.56 -35.06
C ALA A 97 -4.04 -7.35 -36.42
N ALA A 98 -3.92 -6.17 -37.03
CA ALA A 98 -4.45 -5.92 -38.37
C ALA A 98 -3.80 -6.83 -39.43
N ARG A 99 -2.46 -6.96 -39.41
CA ARG A 99 -1.73 -7.87 -40.31
C ARG A 99 -2.06 -9.34 -40.08
N MET A 100 -2.26 -9.73 -38.82
CA MET A 100 -2.69 -11.08 -38.47
C MET A 100 -4.06 -11.39 -39.09
N ALA A 101 -4.99 -10.44 -39.06
CA ALA A 101 -6.30 -10.58 -39.70
C ALA A 101 -6.18 -10.71 -41.22
N GLU A 102 -5.34 -9.89 -41.87
CA GLU A 102 -5.10 -9.96 -43.32
C GLU A 102 -4.50 -11.30 -43.76
N ARG A 103 -3.60 -11.86 -42.93
CA ARG A 103 -2.89 -13.10 -43.22
C ARG A 103 -3.57 -14.36 -42.67
N ALA A 104 -4.73 -14.20 -42.03
CA ALA A 104 -5.44 -15.27 -41.32
C ALA A 104 -4.55 -16.04 -40.32
N THR A 105 -3.65 -15.34 -39.61
CA THR A 105 -2.79 -15.93 -38.58
C THR A 105 -3.28 -15.59 -37.18
N VAL A 106 -3.12 -16.53 -36.25
CA VAL A 106 -3.48 -16.33 -34.83
C VAL A 106 -2.32 -16.56 -33.87
N GLU A 107 -1.18 -16.99 -34.39
CA GLU A 107 0.03 -17.17 -33.61
C GLU A 107 0.71 -15.82 -33.34
N TYR A 108 1.12 -15.62 -32.09
CA TYR A 108 1.90 -14.47 -31.66
C TYR A 108 2.72 -14.83 -30.43
N ASP A 109 3.81 -14.10 -30.20
CA ASP A 109 4.56 -14.19 -28.96
C ASP A 109 3.86 -13.36 -27.87
N ALA A 110 3.25 -14.04 -26.91
CA ALA A 110 2.57 -13.39 -25.79
C ALA A 110 3.52 -12.56 -24.91
N SER A 111 4.81 -12.88 -24.87
CA SER A 111 5.80 -12.09 -24.11
C SER A 111 6.10 -10.73 -24.73
N SER A 112 5.72 -10.54 -25.99
CA SER A 112 5.85 -9.27 -26.71
C SER A 112 4.68 -8.31 -26.46
N ILE A 113 3.61 -8.74 -25.77
CA ILE A 113 2.47 -7.86 -25.41
C ILE A 113 2.99 -6.74 -24.47
N PRO A 114 2.57 -5.48 -24.68
CA PRO A 114 2.95 -4.39 -23.80
C PRO A 114 2.61 -4.72 -22.37
N LEU A 115 3.55 -4.50 -21.47
CA LEU A 115 3.23 -4.46 -20.06
C LEU A 115 2.74 -3.05 -19.74
N LEU A 116 1.64 -2.96 -19.00
CA LEU A 116 1.43 -1.75 -18.22
C LEU A 116 2.61 -1.63 -17.26
N PRO A 117 3.01 -0.41 -16.87
CA PRO A 117 3.82 -0.32 -15.67
C PRO A 117 3.08 -1.15 -14.62
N GLU A 118 3.72 -2.19 -14.06
CA GLU A 118 3.20 -2.73 -12.82
C GLU A 118 2.95 -1.52 -11.94
N PRO A 119 1.82 -1.48 -11.20
CA PRO A 119 1.60 -0.39 -10.25
C PRO A 119 2.93 -0.21 -9.57
N ARG A 120 3.58 0.95 -9.73
CA ARG A 120 4.93 1.17 -9.18
C ARG A 120 4.73 0.80 -7.74
N ARG A 121 5.16 -0.41 -7.29
CA ARG A 121 4.68 -1.04 -6.04
C ARG A 121 4.42 0.10 -5.10
N GLY A 122 3.15 0.47 -4.89
CA GLY A 122 2.82 1.79 -4.37
C GLY A 122 3.54 1.90 -3.04
N LEU A 123 4.69 2.58 -3.08
CA LEU A 123 5.74 2.60 -2.08
C LEU A 123 6.56 1.29 -1.96
N VAL A 124 7.90 1.39 -2.00
CA VAL A 124 8.76 0.33 -1.49
C VAL A 124 8.36 0.10 -0.04
N GLU A 125 7.91 -1.11 0.26
CA GLU A 125 7.44 -1.47 1.59
C GLU A 125 8.59 -2.07 2.40
N ARG A 126 8.82 -1.53 3.60
CA ARG A 126 9.62 -2.19 4.62
C ARG A 126 8.73 -2.42 5.83
N ARG A 127 8.57 -3.69 6.19
CA ARG A 127 7.83 -4.09 7.38
C ARG A 127 8.77 -4.42 8.52
N LEU A 128 8.48 -3.88 9.69
CA LEU A 128 9.07 -4.29 10.96
C LEU A 128 7.97 -4.89 11.84
N LEU A 129 8.33 -5.93 12.59
CA LEU A 129 7.44 -6.66 13.48
C LEU A 129 8.20 -6.99 14.76
N SER A 130 7.57 -6.75 15.90
CA SER A 130 8.03 -7.27 17.19
C SER A 130 6.84 -7.67 18.02
N HIS A 131 6.98 -8.69 18.86
CA HIS A 131 5.93 -9.14 19.75
C HIS A 131 6.51 -9.59 21.09
N VAL A 132 5.65 -9.62 22.10
CA VAL A 132 5.98 -10.11 23.44
C VAL A 132 4.73 -10.70 24.09
N THR A 133 4.93 -11.73 24.91
CA THR A 133 3.86 -12.27 25.77
C THR A 133 3.89 -11.53 27.11
N ILE A 134 2.73 -11.04 27.53
CA ILE A 134 2.54 -10.29 28.77
C ILE A 134 1.54 -11.06 29.65
N GLU A 135 1.93 -11.33 30.88
CA GLU A 135 1.13 -11.94 31.95
C GLU A 135 0.26 -10.87 32.62
N ALA A 136 -0.64 -10.27 31.83
CA ALA A 136 -1.65 -9.34 32.31
C ALA A 136 -2.91 -9.45 31.44
N SER A 137 -4.02 -8.88 31.92
CA SER A 137 -5.25 -8.79 31.12
C SER A 137 -5.09 -7.81 29.96
N ALA A 138 -5.90 -7.99 28.90
CA ALA A 138 -5.91 -7.09 27.75
C ALA A 138 -6.20 -5.63 28.17
N ARG A 139 -7.13 -5.46 29.12
CA ARG A 139 -7.46 -4.17 29.71
C ARG A 139 -6.26 -3.49 30.37
N ARG A 140 -5.51 -4.24 31.17
CA ARG A 140 -4.33 -3.71 31.86
C ARG A 140 -3.28 -3.23 30.86
N VAL A 141 -3.03 -4.01 29.80
CA VAL A 141 -2.09 -3.63 28.74
C VAL A 141 -2.58 -2.40 27.98
N TRP A 142 -3.88 -2.32 27.68
CA TRP A 142 -4.48 -1.15 27.05
C TRP A 142 -4.36 0.11 27.91
N ASP A 143 -4.64 0.03 29.21
CA ASP A 143 -4.55 1.18 30.11
C ASP A 143 -3.12 1.76 30.14
N VAL A 144 -2.07 0.94 30.01
CA VAL A 144 -0.68 1.43 29.90
C VAL A 144 -0.40 2.00 28.50
N LEU A 145 -0.87 1.33 27.45
CA LEU A 145 -0.66 1.78 26.06
C LEU A 145 -1.41 3.08 25.75
N ALA A 146 -2.59 3.29 26.32
CA ALA A 146 -3.43 4.45 26.10
C ALA A 146 -3.05 5.66 26.99
N ASP A 147 -2.23 5.45 28.03
CA ASP A 147 -1.77 6.53 28.92
C ASP A 147 -0.59 7.29 28.31
N PHE A 148 -0.87 8.09 27.29
CA PHE A 148 0.11 8.91 26.56
C PHE A 148 0.92 9.84 27.47
N GLN A 149 0.35 10.33 28.56
CA GLN A 149 1.01 11.26 29.49
C GLN A 149 2.16 10.60 30.26
N SER A 150 2.07 9.30 30.50
CA SER A 150 3.09 8.54 31.24
C SER A 150 4.25 8.03 30.38
N TYR A 151 4.20 8.15 29.05
CA TYR A 151 5.18 7.53 28.13
C TYR A 151 6.64 7.88 28.49
N ALA A 152 6.92 9.14 28.84
CA ALA A 152 8.25 9.59 29.23
C ALA A 152 8.86 8.85 30.43
N ARG A 153 8.02 8.24 31.28
CA ARG A 153 8.43 7.56 32.52
C ARG A 153 8.80 6.10 32.33
N TRP A 154 8.30 5.46 31.27
CA TRP A 154 8.45 4.02 31.10
C TRP A 154 8.93 3.59 29.72
N ASN A 155 8.66 4.37 28.66
CA ASN A 155 8.95 3.97 27.29
C ASN A 155 10.31 4.53 26.84
N PRO A 156 11.33 3.68 26.62
CA PRO A 156 12.66 4.13 26.22
C PRO A 156 12.75 4.56 24.75
N PHE A 157 11.75 4.21 23.93
CA PHE A 157 11.73 4.44 22.49
C PHE A 157 10.82 5.62 22.12
N ILE A 158 9.53 5.56 22.50
CA ILE A 158 8.59 6.67 22.31
C ILE A 158 8.56 7.49 23.59
N VAL A 159 9.27 8.60 23.60
CA VAL A 159 9.53 9.34 24.84
C VAL A 159 8.51 10.44 25.13
N ARG A 160 7.71 10.82 24.13
CA ARG A 160 6.62 11.80 24.29
C ARG A 160 5.53 11.56 23.28
N ILE A 161 4.27 11.58 23.72
CA ILE A 161 3.09 11.62 22.86
C ILE A 161 2.18 12.75 23.38
N GLU A 162 1.82 13.68 22.52
CA GLU A 162 0.80 14.69 22.77
C GLU A 162 -0.43 14.41 21.91
N GLY A 163 -1.61 14.53 22.50
CA GLY A 163 -2.91 14.25 21.87
C GLY A 163 -3.73 13.25 22.67
N ALA A 164 -4.78 12.71 22.06
CA ALA A 164 -5.70 11.76 22.67
C ALA A 164 -5.74 10.43 21.92
N VAL A 165 -6.03 9.34 22.64
CA VAL A 165 -6.26 8.02 22.05
C VAL A 165 -7.68 7.97 21.45
N ARG A 166 -7.87 8.65 20.31
CA ARG A 166 -9.18 8.78 19.67
C ARG A 166 -9.02 8.75 18.16
N ARG A 167 -9.94 8.08 17.45
CA ARG A 167 -9.95 8.05 15.99
C ARG A 167 -9.93 9.47 15.40
N ASP A 168 -9.17 9.64 14.33
CA ASP A 168 -8.94 10.88 13.58
C ASP A 168 -8.18 11.97 14.37
N GLU A 169 -7.74 11.69 15.60
CA GLU A 169 -6.89 12.60 16.38
C GLU A 169 -5.50 12.72 15.74
N ARG A 170 -4.97 13.95 15.70
CA ARG A 170 -3.60 14.21 15.23
C ARG A 170 -2.66 14.32 16.42
N LEU A 171 -1.73 13.39 16.52
CA LEU A 171 -0.76 13.35 17.61
C LEU A 171 0.50 14.14 17.27
N THR A 172 1.29 14.47 18.30
CA THR A 172 2.71 14.80 18.15
C THR A 172 3.51 13.75 18.91
N VAL A 173 4.33 12.98 18.19
CA VAL A 173 5.10 11.85 18.73
C VAL A 173 6.58 12.13 18.61
N GLU A 174 7.30 11.99 19.72
CA GLU A 174 8.75 12.09 19.78
C GLU A 174 9.36 10.73 20.09
N ILE A 175 10.30 10.30 19.23
CA ILE A 175 11.01 9.03 19.40
C ILE A 175 12.51 9.25 19.54
N ARG A 176 13.16 8.36 20.30
CA ARG A 176 14.61 8.24 20.39
C ARG A 176 15.05 6.88 19.89
N LEU A 177 15.87 6.89 18.84
CA LEU A 177 16.48 5.69 18.29
C LEU A 177 17.84 5.43 18.97
N PRO A 178 18.18 4.19 19.33
CA PRO A 178 19.49 3.87 19.87
C PRO A 178 20.63 4.38 18.97
N GLY A 179 21.56 5.14 19.56
CA GLY A 179 22.72 5.68 18.85
C GLY A 179 22.43 6.75 17.79
N ARG A 180 21.23 7.35 17.79
CA ARG A 180 20.81 8.38 16.81
C ARG A 180 20.13 9.57 17.50
N ARG A 181 20.11 10.73 16.83
CA ARG A 181 19.29 11.88 17.26
C ARG A 181 17.81 11.50 17.25
N GLY A 182 17.07 11.98 18.23
CA GLY A 182 15.61 11.83 18.27
C GLY A 182 14.93 12.53 17.11
N MET A 183 13.68 12.17 16.85
CA MET A 183 12.85 12.81 15.83
C MET A 183 11.42 13.00 16.33
N THR A 184 10.75 14.03 15.80
CA THR A 184 9.33 14.30 16.06
C THR A 184 8.54 14.15 14.77
N PHE A 185 7.39 13.50 14.82
CA PHE A 185 6.46 13.38 13.71
C PHE A 185 5.01 13.52 14.20
N ARG A 186 4.08 13.76 13.28
CA ARG A 186 2.67 14.05 13.61
C ARG A 186 1.71 13.05 12.98
N PRO A 187 1.56 11.85 13.57
CA PRO A 187 0.70 10.83 13.01
C PRO A 187 -0.78 11.12 13.27
N THR A 188 -1.66 10.52 12.46
CA THR A 188 -3.12 10.56 12.66
C THR A 188 -3.59 9.19 13.15
N VAL A 189 -4.37 9.15 14.22
CA VAL A 189 -4.94 7.91 14.75
C VAL A 189 -6.00 7.37 13.78
N LEU A 190 -5.80 6.16 13.29
CA LEU A 190 -6.72 5.47 12.39
C LEU A 190 -7.71 4.59 13.16
N ILE A 191 -7.24 3.90 14.21
CA ILE A 191 -8.04 3.00 15.04
C ILE A 191 -7.64 3.20 16.50
N ALA A 192 -8.64 3.30 17.37
CA ALA A 192 -8.51 3.25 18.81
C ALA A 192 -9.63 2.33 19.33
N ASP A 193 -9.38 1.03 19.30
CA ASP A 193 -10.29 -0.03 19.76
C ASP A 193 -9.79 -0.55 21.12
N PRO A 194 -10.43 -0.17 22.24
CA PRO A 194 -10.00 -0.55 23.57
C PRO A 194 -9.73 -2.05 23.71
N ASP A 195 -8.66 -2.38 24.43
CA ASP A 195 -8.24 -3.75 24.74
C ASP A 195 -7.83 -4.60 23.52
N ARG A 196 -7.84 -4.03 22.31
CA ARG A 196 -7.63 -4.77 21.05
C ARG A 196 -6.62 -4.13 20.13
N GLU A 197 -6.80 -2.87 19.74
CA GLU A 197 -5.98 -2.26 18.70
C GLU A 197 -5.82 -0.74 18.83
N LEU A 198 -4.58 -0.28 18.75
CA LEU A 198 -4.24 1.12 18.48
C LEU A 198 -3.50 1.18 17.15
N ARG A 199 -3.95 2.04 16.24
CA ARG A 199 -3.32 2.22 14.93
C ARG A 199 -3.20 3.69 14.60
N TRP A 200 -2.05 4.08 14.07
CA TRP A 200 -1.87 5.42 13.53
C TRP A 200 -1.04 5.41 12.25
N LEU A 201 -1.18 6.49 11.48
CA LEU A 201 -0.43 6.73 10.25
C LEU A 201 0.43 7.99 10.42
N GLY A 202 1.74 7.81 10.47
CA GLY A 202 2.74 8.87 10.34
C GLY A 202 2.96 9.23 8.89
N ARG A 203 3.02 10.53 8.58
CA ARG A 203 3.44 11.06 7.27
C ARG A 203 4.54 12.08 7.49
N VAL A 204 5.63 12.00 6.72
CA VAL A 204 6.74 12.97 6.78
C VAL A 204 6.66 13.91 5.58
N LEU A 205 6.45 15.21 5.84
CA LEU A 205 6.34 16.30 4.86
C LEU A 205 5.23 16.16 3.78
N LEU A 206 5.37 15.20 2.86
CA LEU A 206 4.48 14.97 1.72
C LEU A 206 3.99 13.50 1.75
N PRO A 207 2.69 13.24 1.51
CA PRO A 207 2.18 11.88 1.37
C PRO A 207 2.95 11.12 0.29
N GLY A 208 3.29 9.85 0.53
CA GLY A 208 4.01 9.01 -0.44
C GLY A 208 5.53 9.00 -0.33
N VAL A 209 6.14 9.93 0.42
CA VAL A 209 7.61 10.07 0.50
C VAL A 209 8.21 9.15 1.56
N PHE A 210 7.65 9.20 2.77
CA PHE A 210 7.98 8.34 3.90
C PHE A 210 6.77 8.33 4.84
N ASP A 211 5.92 7.35 4.66
CA ASP A 211 4.72 7.11 5.46
C ASP A 211 4.93 5.85 6.31
N GLY A 212 4.46 5.87 7.54
CA GLY A 212 4.54 4.75 8.47
C GLY A 212 3.18 4.44 9.07
N GLU A 213 2.59 3.30 8.72
CA GLU A 213 1.42 2.76 9.42
C GLU A 213 1.89 1.87 10.58
N HIS A 214 1.72 2.35 11.80
CA HIS A 214 2.01 1.60 13.02
C HIS A 214 0.72 0.99 13.57
N VAL A 215 0.75 -0.31 13.84
CA VAL A 215 -0.33 -1.07 14.45
C VAL A 215 0.18 -1.72 15.73
N PHE A 216 -0.50 -1.46 16.83
CA PHE A 216 -0.36 -2.14 18.11
C PHE A 216 -1.57 -3.04 18.31
N THR A 217 -1.35 -4.35 18.49
CA THR A 217 -2.43 -5.32 18.70
C THR A 217 -2.27 -6.03 20.04
N ILE A 218 -3.36 -6.17 20.77
CA ILE A 218 -3.45 -6.94 22.01
C ILE A 218 -4.35 -8.15 21.72
N ALA A 219 -3.75 -9.35 21.70
CA ALA A 219 -4.47 -10.59 21.43
C ALA A 219 -4.49 -11.45 22.71
N PRO A 220 -5.64 -11.64 23.38
CA PRO A 220 -5.72 -12.47 24.57
C PRO A 220 -5.53 -13.95 24.26
N PHE A 221 -4.74 -14.64 25.09
CA PHE A 221 -4.70 -16.11 25.15
C PHE A 221 -5.58 -16.64 26.28
N SER A 222 -5.64 -15.91 27.39
CA SER A 222 -6.50 -16.18 28.55
C SER A 222 -6.79 -14.86 29.29
N ALA A 223 -7.57 -14.92 30.39
CA ALA A 223 -7.94 -13.72 31.15
C ALA A 223 -6.74 -12.92 31.71
N GLY A 224 -5.62 -13.58 31.97
CA GLY A 224 -4.41 -12.96 32.55
C GLY A 224 -3.18 -13.01 31.65
N ARG A 225 -3.34 -13.35 30.36
CA ARG A 225 -2.21 -13.48 29.44
C ARG A 225 -2.59 -13.03 28.04
N VAL A 226 -1.78 -12.14 27.48
CA VAL A 226 -1.96 -11.63 26.11
C VAL A 226 -0.65 -11.70 25.31
N ARG A 227 -0.77 -11.77 23.99
CA ARG A 227 0.29 -11.39 23.05
C ARG A 227 0.10 -9.94 22.66
N PHE A 228 1.08 -9.12 22.99
CA PHE A 228 1.20 -7.78 22.43
C PHE A 228 2.10 -7.82 21.21
N SER A 229 1.65 -7.22 20.11
CA SER A 229 2.45 -7.11 18.88
C SER A 229 2.46 -5.67 18.38
N GLN A 230 3.62 -5.26 17.87
CA GLN A 230 3.84 -4.00 17.18
C GLN A 230 4.25 -4.29 15.75
N ARG A 231 3.58 -3.67 14.80
CA ARG A 231 3.90 -3.77 13.38
C ARG A 231 3.95 -2.37 12.79
N GLU A 232 5.06 -2.06 12.15
CA GLU A 232 5.22 -0.82 11.41
C GLU A 232 5.40 -1.18 9.94
N THR A 233 4.54 -0.61 9.10
CA THR A 233 4.62 -0.77 7.65
C THR A 233 5.06 0.56 7.08
N PHE A 234 6.37 0.67 6.86
CA PHE A 234 6.92 1.82 6.17
C PHE A 234 6.67 1.67 4.69
N ARG A 235 6.17 2.75 4.14
CA ARG A 235 5.94 2.90 2.72
C ARG A 235 6.64 4.20 2.34
N GLY A 236 7.35 4.25 1.21
CA GLY A 236 7.77 5.53 0.63
C GLY A 236 8.73 5.35 -0.53
N LEU A 237 8.92 6.41 -1.31
CA LEU A 237 9.99 6.47 -2.31
C LEU A 237 11.39 6.47 -1.66
N LEU A 238 11.52 6.93 -0.41
CA LEU A 238 12.80 7.00 0.30
C LEU A 238 13.25 5.67 0.94
N ILE A 239 12.35 4.70 1.10
CA ILE A 239 12.62 3.44 1.82
C ILE A 239 13.85 2.66 1.30
N PRO A 240 14.11 2.51 -0.02
CA PRO A 240 15.31 1.82 -0.51
C PRO A 240 16.62 2.48 -0.11
N PHE A 241 16.61 3.79 0.12
CA PHE A 241 17.80 4.58 0.41
C PHE A 241 18.11 4.67 1.90
N MET A 242 17.21 4.19 2.76
CA MET A 242 17.43 4.21 4.20
C MET A 242 18.50 3.20 4.60
N PRO A 243 19.47 3.58 5.43
CA PRO A 243 20.55 2.70 5.84
C PRO A 243 20.02 1.53 6.67
N ARG A 244 20.58 0.32 6.47
CA ARG A 244 20.23 -0.87 7.27
C ARG A 244 20.30 -0.65 8.78
N SER A 245 21.24 0.18 9.23
CA SER A 245 21.39 0.54 10.64
C SER A 245 20.20 1.30 11.21
N MET A 246 19.44 2.06 10.40
CA MET A 246 18.19 2.67 10.85
C MET A 246 17.11 1.60 11.11
N TRP A 247 16.96 0.64 10.20
CA TRP A 247 16.00 -0.46 10.37
C TRP A 247 16.30 -1.26 11.63
N ASN A 248 17.58 -1.57 11.86
CA ASN A 248 18.01 -2.27 13.06
C ASN A 248 17.75 -1.44 14.33
N ALA A 249 18.05 -0.14 14.33
CA ALA A 249 17.79 0.72 15.48
C ALA A 249 16.28 0.84 15.80
N THR A 250 15.43 0.90 14.76
CA THR A 250 13.97 0.94 14.92
C THR A 250 13.44 -0.37 15.51
N GLN A 251 13.92 -1.50 14.98
CA GLN A 251 13.59 -2.83 15.49
C GLN A 251 13.99 -2.99 16.98
N GLN A 252 15.19 -2.55 17.35
CA GLN A 252 15.65 -2.53 18.74
C GLN A 252 14.79 -1.64 19.64
N GLY A 253 14.31 -0.50 19.11
CA GLY A 253 13.36 0.38 19.80
C GLY A 253 12.04 -0.32 20.12
N PHE A 254 11.47 -1.08 19.16
CA PHE A 254 10.25 -1.84 19.37
C PHE A 254 10.43 -2.93 20.44
N GLU A 255 11.55 -3.66 20.38
CA GLU A 255 11.87 -4.68 21.37
C GLU A 255 12.06 -4.09 22.77
N ALA A 256 12.67 -2.91 22.88
CA ALA A 256 12.82 -2.19 24.14
C ALA A 256 11.48 -1.70 24.70
N MET A 257 10.62 -1.14 23.85
CA MET A 257 9.25 -0.75 24.24
C MET A 257 8.44 -1.96 24.70
N ASN A 258 8.53 -3.10 23.99
CA ASN A 258 7.84 -4.33 24.35
C ASN A 258 8.25 -4.83 25.74
N ARG A 259 9.56 -4.86 26.04
CA ARG A 259 10.06 -5.24 27.38
C ARG A 259 9.56 -4.29 28.45
N ALA A 260 9.65 -2.98 28.23
CA ALA A 260 9.19 -1.99 29.20
C ALA A 260 7.68 -2.03 29.45
N LEU A 261 6.88 -2.24 28.39
CA LEU A 261 5.43 -2.42 28.50
C LEU A 261 5.10 -3.67 29.30
N LYS A 262 5.77 -4.80 29.01
CA LYS A 262 5.62 -6.05 29.76
C LYS A 262 5.86 -5.83 31.25
N GLU A 263 7.03 -5.29 31.60
CA GLU A 263 7.38 -5.01 33.01
C GLU A 263 6.35 -4.10 33.68
N ARG A 264 5.91 -3.04 33.01
CA ARG A 264 4.94 -2.08 33.57
C ARG A 264 3.56 -2.69 33.77
N ALA A 265 3.11 -3.53 32.83
CA ALA A 265 1.81 -4.19 32.89
C ALA A 265 1.77 -5.25 34.00
N GLU A 266 2.87 -6.00 34.18
CA GLU A 266 2.98 -7.11 35.13
C GLU A 266 3.23 -6.67 36.58
N ARG A 267 3.81 -5.49 36.81
CA ARG A 267 4.19 -5.00 38.15
C ARG A 267 3.06 -4.89 39.19
N ASN A 268 1.79 -5.03 38.81
CA ASN A 268 0.62 -5.02 39.71
C ASN A 268 -0.39 -6.15 39.38
N ALA A 269 0.05 -7.26 38.78
CA ALA A 269 -0.82 -8.40 38.45
C ALA A 269 -1.03 -9.39 39.61
N HIS A 270 -0.77 -8.94 40.85
CA HIS A 270 -0.88 -9.72 42.08
C HIS A 270 -1.96 -9.17 42.99
#